data_AF-A0A0D8HN08-F1
#
_entry.id   AF-A0A0D8HN08-F1
#
_cell.length_a   1.000
_cell.length_b   1.000
_cell.length_c   1.000
_cell.angle_alpha   90.00
_cell.angle_beta   90.00
_cell.angle_gamma   90.00
#
_symmetry.space_group_name_H-M   'P 1'
#
loop_
_entity.id
_entity.type
_entity.pdbx_description
1 polymer ?
#
loop_
_entity_poly.entity_id
_entity_poly.type
_entity_poly.pdbx_seq_one_letter_code
_entity_poly.pdbx_strand_id
1 'polypeptide(L)' 'MSTQIAVRLPDEMVAFLDGEVSSHRASSRAALVLRALERERRRQIAARDAEILTQDSGEDDLDALATHIADVSADLI' A
#
# COMPACT_ATOMS: atom_id res chain seq x y z
N MET A 1 -14.96 13.68 3.52
CA MET A 1 -15.84 13.12 4.57
C MET A 1 -15.04 12.13 5.39
N SER A 2 -15.17 12.13 6.72
CA SER A 2 -14.54 11.11 7.58
C SER A 2 -15.62 10.39 8.37
N THR A 3 -15.42 9.10 8.63
CA THR A 3 -16.34 8.26 9.40
C THR A 3 -15.66 7.88 10.70
N GLN A 4 -16.33 8.08 11.83
CA GLN A 4 -15.82 7.69 13.14
C GLN A 4 -16.29 6.27 13.50
N ILE A 5 -15.38 5.48 14.07
CA ILE A 5 -15.64 4.12 14.54
C ILE A 5 -15.19 3.99 16.00
N ALA A 6 -15.82 3.12 16.77
CA ALA A 6 -15.35 2.70 18.08
C ALA A 6 -14.68 1.33 17.96
N VAL A 7 -13.43 1.21 18.43
CA VAL A 7 -12.64 -0.02 18.34
C VAL A 7 -12.18 -0.40 19.75
N ARG A 8 -12.33 -1.68 20.11
CA ARG A 8 -11.74 -2.22 21.33
C ARG A 8 -10.29 -2.62 21.06
N LEU A 9 -9.38 -2.08 21.86
CA LEU A 9 -7.95 -2.39 21.82
C LEU A 9 -7.51 -2.82 23.22
N PRO A 10 -6.45 -3.64 23.33
CA PRO A 10 -5.81 -3.92 24.61
C PRO A 10 -5.33 -2.63 25.28
N ASP A 11 -5.42 -2.56 26.61
CA ASP A 11 -5.08 -1.36 27.38
C ASP A 11 -3.63 -0.92 27.14
N GLU A 12 -2.71 -1.87 26.97
CA GLU A 12 -1.30 -1.61 26.63
C GLU A 12 -1.13 -0.83 25.31
N MET A 13 -1.96 -1.13 24.31
CA MET A 13 -1.92 -0.43 23.01
C MET A 13 -2.49 0.99 23.13
N VAL A 14 -3.53 1.17 23.96
CA VAL A 14 -4.10 2.49 24.24
C VAL A 14 -3.07 3.34 24.98
N ALA A 15 -2.40 2.78 25.99
CA ALA A 15 -1.35 3.47 26.73
C ALA A 15 -0.18 3.91 25.82
N PHE A 16 0.20 3.06 24.86
CA PHE A 16 1.20 3.41 23.85
C PHE A 16 0.75 4.59 22.97
N LEU A 17 -0.48 4.53 22.43
CA LEU A 17 -1.03 5.61 21.61
C LEU A 17 -1.07 6.94 22.38
N ASP A 18 -1.44 6.87 23.66
CA ASP A 18 -1.52 8.03 24.54
C ASP A 18 -0.14 8.63 24.81
N GLY A 19 0.88 7.79 24.99
CA GLY A 19 2.27 8.20 25.15
C GLY A 19 2.85 8.90 23.92
N GLU A 20 2.50 8.44 22.72
CA GLU A 20 2.96 9.06 21.46
C GLU A 20 2.28 10.41 21.19
N VAL A 21 1.03 10.59 21.62
CA VAL A 21 0.35 11.89 21.56
C VAL A 21 0.89 12.84 22.62
N SER A 22 1.08 12.38 23.87
CA SER A 22 1.59 13.22 24.96
C SER A 22 3.02 13.70 24.72
N SER A 23 3.84 12.87 24.08
CA SER A 23 5.19 13.22 23.63
C SER A 23 5.24 14.11 22.38
N HIS A 24 4.09 14.57 21.87
CA HIS A 24 3.95 15.39 20.67
C HIS A 24 4.54 14.77 19.40
N ARG A 25 4.79 13.45 19.40
CA ARG A 25 5.22 12.70 18.19
C ARG A 25 4.07 12.50 17.20
N ALA A 26 2.84 12.68 17.65
CA ALA A 26 1.67 12.72 16.77
C ALA A 26 0.64 13.76 17.22
N SER A 27 -0.06 14.35 16.24
CA SER A 27 -1.09 15.36 16.47
C SER A 27 -2.37 14.82 17.08
N SER A 28 -2.65 13.51 16.95
CA SER A 28 -3.81 12.84 17.57
C SER A 28 -3.67 11.32 17.52
N ARG A 29 -4.47 10.62 18.36
CA ARG A 29 -4.61 9.16 18.31
C ARG A 29 -5.05 8.67 16.93
N ALA A 30 -6.00 9.38 16.31
CA ALA A 30 -6.50 9.05 14.98
C ALA A 30 -5.40 9.18 13.91
N ALA A 31 -4.53 10.19 14.00
CA ALA A 31 -3.41 10.36 13.08
C ALA A 31 -2.39 9.20 13.19
N LEU A 32 -2.12 8.71 14.41
CA LEU A 32 -1.27 7.53 14.62
C LEU A 32 -1.89 6.27 14.00
N VAL A 33 -3.17 6.03 14.30
CA VAL A 33 -3.90 4.89 13.76
C VAL A 33 -3.94 4.94 12.24
N LEU A 34 -4.24 6.10 11.65
CA LEU A 34 -4.25 6.29 10.21
C LEU A 34 -2.88 6.00 9.59
N ARG A 35 -1.79 6.54 10.17
CA ARG A 35 -0.43 6.28 9.69
C ARG A 35 -0.07 4.79 9.73
N ALA A 36 -0.47 4.09 10.80
CA ALA A 36 -0.26 2.66 10.92
C ALA A 36 -1.06 1.87 9.86
N LEU A 37 -2.33 2.23 9.65
CA LEU A 37 -3.19 1.61 8.64
C LEU A 37 -2.71 1.88 7.21
N GLU A 38 -2.22 3.08 6.91
CA GLU A 38 -1.65 3.40 5.60
C GLU A 38 -0.41 2.56 5.31
N ARG A 39 0.46 2.37 6.31
CA ARG A 39 1.64 1.51 6.18
C ARG A 39 1.22 0.07 5.86
N GLU A 40 0.20 -0.43 6.53
CA GLU A 40 -0.30 -1.79 6.31
C GLU A 40 -0.99 -1.94 4.95
N ARG A 41 -1.82 -0.95 4.56
CA ARG A 41 -2.44 -0.92 3.22
C ARG A 41 -1.39 -0.96 2.11
N ARG A 42 -0.31 -0.18 2.22
CA ARG A 42 0.76 -0.19 1.22
C ARG A 42 1.42 -1.56 1.09
N ARG A 43 1.62 -2.28 2.21
CA ARG A 43 2.16 -3.65 2.17
C ARG A 43 1.22 -4.62 1.46
N GLN A 44 -0.07 -4.56 1.76
CA GLN A 44 -1.05 -5.47 1.15
C GLN A 44 -1.22 -5.25 -0.35
N ILE A 45 -1.16 -3.99 -0.81
CA ILE A 45 -1.19 -3.67 -2.24
C ILE A 45 0.04 -4.27 -2.92
N ALA A 46 1.24 -3.99 -2.40
CA ALA A 46 2.47 -4.52 -2.99
C ALA A 46 2.51 -6.05 -3.01
N ALA A 47 2.02 -6.72 -1.95
CA ALA A 47 1.93 -8.17 -1.90
C ALA A 47 0.96 -8.73 -2.95
N ARG A 48 -0.23 -8.13 -3.08
CA ARG A 48 -1.21 -8.53 -4.10
C ARG A 48 -0.69 -8.29 -5.52
N ASP A 49 -0.03 -7.16 -5.76
CA ASP A 49 0.52 -6.85 -7.07
C ASP A 49 1.64 -7.84 -7.45
N ALA A 50 2.48 -8.24 -6.49
CA ALA A 50 3.48 -9.29 -6.70
C ALA A 50 2.85 -10.65 -6.99
N GLU A 51 1.74 -11.01 -6.32
CA GLU A 51 0.99 -12.24 -6.61
C GLU A 51 0.44 -12.24 -8.04
N ILE A 52 -0.13 -11.12 -8.50
CA ILE A 52 -0.64 -10.97 -9.88
C ILE A 52 0.50 -11.13 -10.88
N LEU A 53 1.60 -10.42 -10.70
CA LEU A 53 2.76 -10.49 -11.60
C LEU A 53 3.38 -11.90 -11.63
N THR A 54 3.38 -12.61 -10.50
CA THR A 54 3.90 -13.99 -10.44
C THR A 54 2.96 -14.98 -11.14
N GLN A 55 1.64 -14.74 -11.13
CA GLN A 55 0.67 -15.57 -11.81
C GLN A 55 0.64 -15.33 -13.34
N ASP A 56 0.93 -14.12 -13.78
CA ASP A 56 0.90 -13.71 -15.19
C ASP A 56 2.28 -13.80 -15.88
N SER A 57 3.29 -14.31 -15.17
CA SER A 57 4.62 -14.59 -15.74
C SER A 57 4.57 -15.80 -16.67
N GLY A 58 3.94 -15.66 -17.84
CA GLY A 58 4.13 -16.54 -18.99
C GLY A 58 5.45 -16.23 -19.68
N GLU A 59 6.21 -17.27 -20.06
CA GLU A 59 7.54 -17.14 -20.69
C GLU A 59 7.54 -16.33 -22.01
N ASP A 60 6.38 -16.10 -22.63
CA ASP A 60 6.19 -15.41 -23.93
C ASP A 60 5.90 -13.89 -23.83
N ASP A 61 5.71 -13.31 -22.63
CA ASP A 61 5.22 -11.93 -22.50
C ASP A 61 6.28 -10.88 -22.92
N LEU A 62 7.57 -11.17 -22.69
CA LEU A 62 8.66 -10.27 -23.10
C LEU A 62 8.85 -10.21 -24.62
N ASP A 63 8.68 -11.33 -25.33
CA ASP A 63 8.82 -11.37 -26.79
C ASP A 63 7.62 -10.70 -27.49
N ALA A 64 6.43 -10.83 -26.92
CA ALA A 64 5.25 -10.09 -27.36
C ALA A 64 5.42 -8.57 -27.16
N LEU A 65 5.99 -8.14 -26.02
CA LEU A 65 6.29 -6.73 -25.75
C LEU A 65 7.36 -6.17 -26.71
N ALA A 66 8.42 -6.95 -26.99
CA ALA A 66 9.46 -6.55 -27.94
C ALA A 66 8.90 -6.36 -29.37
N THR A 67 7.98 -7.23 -29.77
CA THR A 67 7.30 -7.13 -31.07
C THR A 67 6.42 -5.88 -31.14
N HIS A 68 5.66 -5.58 -30.08
CA HIS A 68 4.80 -4.40 -30.03
C HIS A 68 5.59 -3.08 -30.09
N ILE A 69 6.74 -3.00 -29.41
CA ILE A 69 7.60 -1.80 -29.44
C ILE A 69 8.21 -1.59 -30.83
N ALA A 70 8.58 -2.68 -31.52
CA ALA A 70 9.12 -2.62 -32.88
C ALA A 70 8.08 -2.05 -33.86
N ASP A 71 6.83 -2.50 -33.77
CA ASP A 71 5.72 -2.00 -34.61
C ASP A 71 5.42 -0.51 -34.35
N VAL A 72 5.35 -0.08 -33.08
CA VAL A 72 5.09 1.32 -32.72
C VAL A 72 6.21 2.25 -33.23
N SER A 73 7.45 1.77 -33.24
CA SER A 73 8.60 2.56 -33.72
C SER A 73 8.61 2.69 -35.25
N ALA A 74 8.11 1.68 -35.96
CA ALA A 74 7.97 1.70 -37.42
C ALA A 74 6.86 2.64 -37.89
N ASP A 75 5.81 2.82 -37.09
CA ASP A 75 4.67 3.70 -37.39
C ASP A 75 4.98 5.20 -37.14
N LEU A 76 6.11 5.50 -36.48
CA LEU A 76 6.55 6.85 -36.14
C LEU A 76 7.60 7.43 -37.11
N ILE A 77 7.99 6.67 -38.15
CA ILE A 77 8.97 7.03 -39.19
C ILE A 77 8.26 7.20 -40.54
#